data_AF-A0A553IHV9-F1
#
_entry.id   AF-A0A553IHV9-F1
#
_cell.length_a   1.000
_cell.length_b   1.000
_cell.length_c   1.000
_cell.angle_alpha   90.00
_cell.angle_beta   90.00
_cell.angle_gamma   90.00
#
_symmetry.space_group_name_H-M   'P 1'
#
loop_
_entity.id
_entity.type
_entity.pdbx_description
1 polymer ?
#
loop_
_entity_poly.entity_id
_entity_poly.type
_entity_poly.pdbx_seq_one_letter_code
_entity_poly.pdbx_strand_id
1 'polypeptide(L)' 'MKDTKVCPKCESLNIKKFDRYYASGGLAYIYVRTSSFGGVEVRLYVCSDCGYTETWIDKKDLTKIKDSKYAQKI' A
#
# COMPACT_ATOMS: atom_id res chain seq x y z
N MET A 1 -5.42 7.73 7.77
CA MET A 1 -4.21 7.58 8.62
C MET A 1 -3.05 8.44 8.11
N LYS A 2 -2.80 8.51 6.80
CA LYS A 2 -1.75 9.32 6.19
C LYS A 2 -1.82 10.80 6.57
N ASP A 3 -2.99 11.41 6.40
CA ASP A 3 -3.17 12.85 6.58
C ASP A 3 -3.63 13.19 8.01
N THR A 4 -4.58 12.43 8.55
CA THR A 4 -5.17 12.70 9.88
C THR A 4 -4.38 12.14 11.05
N LYS A 5 -3.51 11.15 10.84
CA LYS A 5 -2.88 10.34 11.91
C LYS A 5 -3.87 9.67 12.88
N VAL A 6 -5.12 9.48 12.45
CA VAL A 6 -6.19 8.79 13.19
C VAL A 6 -6.74 7.62 12.37
N CYS A 7 -7.07 6.52 13.03
CA CYS A 7 -7.76 5.40 12.39
C CYS A 7 -9.20 5.78 12.04
N PRO A 8 -9.62 5.71 10.76
CA PRO A 8 -10.98 6.09 10.36
C PRO A 8 -12.06 5.08 10.76
N LYS A 9 -11.67 3.88 11.25
CA LYS A 9 -12.62 2.85 11.69
C LYS A 9 -12.91 2.86 13.18
N CYS A 10 -11.92 3.20 14.01
CA CYS A 10 -12.04 3.07 15.48
C CYS A 10 -11.48 4.27 16.24
N GLU A 11 -11.08 5.33 15.52
CA GLU A 11 -10.57 6.58 16.09
C GLU A 11 -9.26 6.45 16.90
N SER A 12 -8.67 5.26 16.94
CA SER A 12 -7.39 5.02 17.58
C SER A 12 -6.25 5.83 16.96
N LEU A 13 -5.31 6.23 17.82
CA LEU A 13 -4.03 6.84 17.49
C LEU A 13 -2.88 5.81 17.41
N ASN A 14 -3.13 4.54 17.78
CA ASN A 14 -2.15 3.46 17.77
C ASN A 14 -1.88 2.97 16.34
N ILE A 15 -1.14 3.77 15.58
CA ILE A 15 -0.91 3.55 14.15
C ILE A 15 0.57 3.27 13.90
N LYS A 16 0.85 2.23 13.11
CA LYS A 16 2.19 1.91 12.62
C LYS A 16 2.29 2.19 11.13
N LYS A 17 3.38 2.85 10.73
CA LYS A 17 3.71 3.12 9.33
C LYS A 17 4.80 2.18 8.87
N PHE A 18 4.63 1.61 7.69
CA PHE A 18 5.62 0.78 7.03
C PHE A 18 5.95 1.42 5.68
N ASP A 19 7.19 1.92 5.55
CA ASP A 19 7.69 2.54 4.32
C ASP A 19 8.30 1.52 3.36
N ARG A 20 9.02 0.52 3.89
CA ARG A 20 9.65 -0.55 3.12
C ARG A 20 9.53 -1.85 3.89
N TYR A 21 8.47 -2.61 3.61
CA TYR A 21 8.33 -3.92 4.20
C TYR A 21 8.77 -4.98 3.20
N TYR A 22 10.01 -5.45 3.32
CA TYR A 22 10.46 -6.65 2.63
C TYR A 22 9.84 -7.87 3.32
N ALA A 23 8.52 -8.06 3.16
CA ALA A 23 7.95 -9.36 3.39
C ALA A 23 8.50 -10.29 2.30
N SER A 24 9.24 -11.32 2.69
CA SER A 24 9.55 -12.52 1.91
C SER A 24 8.27 -13.33 1.56
N GLY A 25 7.21 -12.63 1.16
CA GLY A 25 5.83 -13.11 1.09
C GLY A 25 4.83 -12.08 0.52
N GLY A 26 5.29 -11.05 -0.21
CA GLY A 26 4.46 -10.40 -1.23
C GLY A 26 3.42 -9.35 -0.80
N LEU A 27 3.47 -8.78 0.41
CA LEU A 27 2.43 -7.85 0.88
C LEU A 27 2.76 -6.35 0.79
N ALA A 28 3.95 -5.93 0.35
CA ALA A 28 4.29 -4.49 0.22
C ALA A 28 4.69 -4.04 -1.19
N TYR A 29 4.46 -4.87 -2.19
CA TYR A 29 4.68 -4.53 -3.59
C TYR A 29 3.51 -5.01 -4.42
N ILE A 30 2.90 -4.11 -5.20
CA ILE A 30 2.09 -4.53 -6.34
C ILE A 30 3.08 -4.79 -7.48
N TYR A 31 3.24 -6.05 -7.84
CA TYR A 31 4.06 -6.45 -8.97
C TYR A 31 3.28 -6.18 -10.26
N VAL A 32 3.63 -5.08 -10.93
CA VAL A 32 3.02 -4.67 -12.21
C VAL A 32 3.67 -5.42 -13.40
N ARG A 33 4.79 -6.13 -13.21
CA ARG A 33 5.49 -6.94 -14.21
C ARG A 33 6.09 -8.21 -13.62
N THR A 34 6.26 -9.23 -14.48
CA THR A 34 6.88 -10.53 -14.18
C THR A 34 8.41 -10.52 -14.18
N SER A 35 9.05 -9.38 -14.46
CA SER A 35 10.49 -9.21 -14.31
C SER A 35 10.79 -8.28 -13.14
N SER A 36 11.85 -8.60 -12.39
CA SER A 36 12.28 -8.00 -11.11
C SER A 36 12.55 -6.49 -11.10
N PHE A 37 12.23 -5.77 -12.16
CA PHE A 37 12.49 -4.34 -12.39
C PHE A 37 11.24 -3.45 -12.48
N GLY A 38 10.03 -4.00 -12.26
CA GLY A 38 8.75 -3.28 -12.50
C GLY A 38 7.83 -3.11 -11.29
N GLY A 39 8.32 -3.26 -10.06
CA GLY A 39 7.49 -3.12 -8.86
C GLY A 39 6.99 -1.69 -8.64
N VAL A 40 5.76 -1.56 -8.11
CA VAL A 40 5.25 -0.31 -7.56
C VAL A 40 5.32 -0.40 -6.03
N GLU A 41 6.02 0.57 -5.43
CA GLU A 41 6.14 0.67 -3.97
C GLU A 41 4.78 1.08 -3.39
N VAL A 42 4.27 0.26 -2.47
CA VAL A 42 3.05 0.55 -1.72
C VAL A 42 3.45 0.90 -0.31
N ARG A 43 3.03 2.09 0.14
CA ARG A 43 3.21 2.48 1.53
C ARG A 43 1.98 2.12 2.33
N LEU A 44 2.18 1.69 3.57
CA LEU A 44 1.16 1.03 4.38
C LEU A 44 1.09 1.67 5.77
N TYR A 45 -0.12 2.04 6.20
CA TYR A 45 -0.43 2.30 7.61
C TYR A 45 -1.32 1.18 8.13
N VAL A 46 -1.06 0.73 9.37
CA VAL A 46 -1.85 -0.28 10.07
C VAL A 46 -2.26 0.26 11.44
N CYS A 47 -3.55 0.21 11.75
CA CYS A 47 -4.07 0.44 13.10
C CYS A 47 -3.84 -0.81 13.95
N SER A 48 -3.12 -0.68 15.06
CA SER A 48 -2.78 -1.80 15.95
C SER A 48 -3.94 -2.26 16.83
N ASP A 49 -5.01 -1.47 16.93
CA ASP A 49 -6.16 -1.79 17.79
C ASP A 49 -7.28 -2.52 17.03
N CYS A 50 -7.55 -2.14 15.78
CA CYS A 50 -8.66 -2.73 14.99
C CYS A 50 -8.22 -3.42 13.68
N GLY A 51 -6.92 -3.39 13.35
CA GLY A 51 -6.39 -3.98 12.13
C GLY A 51 -6.73 -3.24 10.84
N TYR A 52 -7.44 -2.11 10.90
CA TYR A 52 -7.70 -1.30 9.71
C TYR A 52 -6.39 -0.85 9.07
N THR A 53 -6.34 -0.96 7.75
CA THR A 53 -5.14 -0.74 6.97
C THR A 53 -5.42 0.28 5.88
N GLU A 54 -4.53 1.27 5.74
CA GLU A 54 -4.60 2.29 4.69
C GLU A 54 -3.33 2.24 3.85
N THR A 55 -3.49 1.95 2.56
CA THR A 55 -2.40 1.84 1.59
C THR A 55 -2.39 3.04 0.64
N TRP A 56 -1.21 3.48 0.22
CA TRP A 56 -1.09 4.48 -0.84
C TRP A 56 0.10 4.23 -1.76
N ILE A 57 -0.05 4.71 -2.99
CA ILE A 57 0.96 4.65 -4.06
C ILE A 57 1.26 6.08 -4.49
N ASP A 58 2.52 6.37 -4.79
CA ASP A 58 2.89 7.69 -5.27
C ASP A 58 2.30 7.99 -6.65
N LYS A 59 1.92 9.25 -6.87
CA LYS A 59 1.33 9.72 -8.13
C LYS A 59 2.18 9.37 -9.36
N LYS A 60 3.52 9.40 -9.23
CA LYS A 60 4.47 9.05 -10.29
C LYS A 60 4.35 7.60 -10.78
N ASP A 61 3.85 6.70 -9.94
CA ASP A 61 3.74 5.27 -10.24
C ASP A 61 2.31 4.86 -10.64
N LEU A 62 1.34 5.78 -10.58
CA LEU A 62 -0.05 5.49 -10.96
C LEU A 62 -0.20 5.13 -12.44
N THR A 63 0.63 5.69 -13.32
CA THR A 63 0.63 5.34 -14.75
C THR A 63 0.94 3.86 -14.96
N LYS A 64 1.87 3.28 -14.18
CA LYS A 64 2.19 1.84 -14.24
C LYS A 64 0.98 0.98 -13.89
N ILE A 65 0.16 1.40 -12.93
CA ILE A 65 -1.05 0.67 -12.54
C ILE A 65 -2.10 0.76 -13.64
N LYS A 66 -2.32 1.96 -14.19
CA LYS A 66 -3.28 2.19 -15.27
C LYS A 66 -2.96 1.34 -16.51
N ASP A 67 -1.69 1.22 -16.83
CA ASP A 67 -1.22 0.49 -18.01
C ASP A 67 -0.94 -1.00 -17.70
N SER A 68 -1.23 -1.46 -16.48
CA SER A 68 -0.99 -2.84 -16.05
C SER A 68 -1.95 -3.79 -16.74
N LYS A 69 -1.40 -4.74 -17.51
CA LYS A 69 -2.18 -5.84 -18.08
C LYS A 69 -2.77 -6.81 -17.05
N TYR A 70 -2.35 -6.71 -15.79
CA TYR A 70 -2.85 -7.52 -14.68
C TYR A 70 -3.97 -6.84 -13.89
N ALA A 71 -4.22 -5.54 -14.12
CA ALA A 71 -5.32 -4.83 -13.49
C ALA A 71 -6.65 -5.25 -14.12
N GLN A 72 -7.60 -5.67 -13.29
CA GLN A 72 -8.96 -5.96 -13.73
C GLN A 72 -9.77 -4.65 -13.76
N LYS A 73 -10.58 -4.47 -14.81
CA LYS A 73 -11.61 -3.42 -14.80
C LYS A 73 -12.79 -3.95 -13.97
N ILE A 74 -13.18 -3.19 -12.96
CA ILE A 74 -14.29 -3.48 -12.04
C ILE A 74 -15.42 -2.49 -12.32
#